data_AF-A0A0S8BXT7-F1
#
_entry.id   AF-A0A0S8BXT7-F1
#
_cell.length_a   1.000
_cell.length_b   1.000
_cell.length_c   1.000
_cell.angle_alpha   90.00
_cell.angle_beta   90.00
_cell.angle_gamma   90.00
#
_symmetry.space_group_name_H-M   'P 1'
#
loop_
_entity.id
_entity.type
_entity.pdbx_description
1 polymer ?
#
loop_
_entity_poly.entity_id
_entity_poly.type
_entity_poly.pdbx_seq_one_letter_code
_entity_poly.pdbx_strand_id
1 'polypeptide(L)'
;MNEKTVAGLQCSEVLALLSEYLDHELDSAMVERVEGHLLGCPNCERFGRSFGSMVVSLRRDSIASESVDSELVMRLLTQIDRLTTEA
;
A
#
# COMPACT_ATOMS: atom_id res chain seq x y z
N MET A 1 -5.90 -15.45 -19.97
CA MET A 1 -5.06 -14.37 -19.41
C MET A 1 -3.70 -14.50 -20.07
N ASN A 2 -3.22 -13.48 -20.77
CA ASN A 2 -1.92 -13.57 -21.44
C ASN A 2 -0.85 -13.13 -20.46
N GLU A 3 0.05 -14.04 -20.10
CA GLU A 3 1.15 -13.79 -19.18
C GLU A 3 2.23 -12.94 -19.88
N LYS A 4 2.79 -11.97 -19.16
CA LYS A 4 3.78 -11.04 -19.68
C LYS A 4 4.88 -10.88 -18.63
N THR A 5 6.12 -10.77 -19.08
CA THR A 5 7.26 -10.40 -18.23
C THR A 5 7.56 -8.92 -18.43
N VAL A 6 7.57 -8.14 -17.35
CA VAL A 6 7.91 -6.71 -17.30
C VAL A 6 8.67 -6.45 -16.01
N ALA A 7 9.73 -5.63 -16.05
CA ALA A 7 10.57 -5.33 -14.89
C ALA A 7 11.14 -6.59 -14.19
N GLY A 8 11.35 -7.67 -14.95
CA GLY A 8 11.85 -8.95 -14.43
C GLY A 8 10.82 -9.81 -13.70
N LEU A 9 9.54 -9.42 -13.67
CA LEU A 9 8.45 -10.19 -13.05
C LEU A 9 7.39 -10.58 -14.08
N GLN A 10 6.80 -11.75 -13.88
CA GLN A 10 5.59 -12.19 -14.59
C GLN A 10 4.33 -11.64 -13.93
N CYS A 11 3.23 -11.59 -14.69
CA CYS A 11 1.93 -11.15 -14.16
C CYS A 11 1.50 -11.93 -12.91
N SER A 12 1.71 -13.25 -12.90
CA SER A 12 1.37 -14.13 -11.77
C SER A 12 2.20 -13.82 -10.52
N GLU A 13 3.49 -13.55 -10.69
CA GLU A 13 4.40 -13.16 -9.60
C GLU A 13 3.98 -11.84 -8.98
N VAL A 14 3.62 -10.83 -9.80
CA VAL A 14 3.10 -9.55 -9.28
C VAL A 14 1.84 -9.77 -8.45
N LEU A 15 0.90 -10.58 -8.93
CA LEU A 15 -0.34 -10.86 -8.20
C LEU A 15 -0.08 -11.51 -6.83
N ALA A 16 0.91 -12.40 -6.74
CA ALA A 16 1.29 -13.04 -5.49
C ALA A 16 1.91 -12.04 -4.50
N LEU A 17 2.66 -11.05 -4.99
CA LEU A 17 3.36 -10.05 -4.18
C LEU A 17 2.47 -8.88 -3.71
N LEU A 18 1.26 -8.71 -4.26
CA LEU A 18 0.42 -7.54 -3.98
C LEU A 18 -0.04 -7.42 -2.53
N SER A 19 -0.17 -8.52 -1.78
CA SER A 19 -0.51 -8.44 -0.35
C SER A 19 0.66 -7.88 0.45
N GLU A 20 1.84 -8.49 0.31
CA GLU A 20 3.10 -8.07 0.95
C GLU A 20 3.45 -6.62 0.59
N TYR A 21 3.18 -6.21 -0.66
CA TYR A 21 3.32 -4.82 -1.11
C TYR A 21 2.44 -3.85 -0.31
N LEU A 22 1.16 -4.20 -0.06
CA LEU A 22 0.22 -3.36 0.69
C LEU A 22 0.52 -3.29 2.19
N ASP A 23 1.15 -4.34 2.70
CA ASP A 23 1.54 -4.48 4.10
C ASP A 23 2.96 -3.92 4.36
N HIS A 24 3.61 -3.38 3.32
CA HIS A 24 4.98 -2.83 3.36
C HIS A 24 6.05 -3.83 3.78
N GLU A 25 5.87 -5.11 3.42
CA GLU A 25 6.79 -6.20 3.75
C GLU A 25 7.83 -6.46 2.65
N LEU A 26 7.66 -5.87 1.48
CA LEU A 26 8.62 -5.96 0.38
C LEU A 26 9.81 -5.03 0.59
N ASP A 27 11.00 -5.50 0.22
CA ASP A 27 12.17 -4.63 0.13
C ASP A 27 12.05 -3.60 -1.01
N SER A 28 12.88 -2.55 -0.97
CA SER A 28 12.83 -1.45 -1.94
C SER A 28 13.03 -1.92 -3.39
N ALA A 29 13.90 -2.92 -3.60
CA ALA A 29 14.19 -3.41 -4.94
C ALA A 29 13.00 -4.19 -5.52
N MET A 30 12.26 -4.92 -4.68
CA MET A 30 11.05 -5.63 -5.09
C MET A 30 9.89 -4.66 -5.32
N VAL A 31 9.74 -3.63 -4.48
CA VAL A 31 8.78 -2.53 -4.69
C VAL A 31 8.96 -1.92 -6.08
N GLU A 32 10.18 -1.52 -6.43
CA GLU A 32 10.48 -0.93 -7.75
C GLU A 32 10.10 -1.85 -8.91
N ARG A 33 10.33 -3.16 -8.77
CA ARG A 33 9.96 -4.14 -9.81
C ARG A 33 8.46 -4.31 -9.94
N VAL A 34 7.75 -4.39 -8.82
CA VAL A 34 6.28 -4.50 -8.79
C VAL A 34 5.66 -3.26 -9.41
N GLU A 35 6.06 -2.06 -8.99
CA GLU A 35 5.59 -0.79 -9.56
C GLU A 35 5.92 -0.67 -11.06
N GLY A 36 7.15 -1.02 -11.45
CA GLY A 36 7.58 -1.04 -12.84
C GLY A 36 6.73 -1.98 -13.70
N HIS A 37 6.36 -3.14 -13.17
CA HIS A 37 5.46 -4.06 -13.88
C HIS A 37 4.03 -3.51 -13.98
N LEU A 38 3.48 -2.95 -12.90
CA LEU A 38 2.14 -2.35 -12.88
C LEU A 38 2.02 -1.22 -13.91
N LEU A 39 3.08 -0.44 -14.12
CA LEU A 39 3.12 0.63 -15.12
C LEU A 39 3.36 0.12 -16.55
N GLY A 40 4.06 -0.99 -16.73
CA GLY A 40 4.43 -1.52 -18.06
C GLY A 40 3.55 -2.66 -18.60
N CYS A 41 2.56 -3.11 -17.83
CA CYS A 41 1.64 -4.17 -18.20
C CYS A 41 0.17 -3.71 -18.11
N PRO A 42 -0.55 -3.51 -19.23
CA PRO A 42 -1.94 -3.02 -19.22
C PRO A 42 -2.91 -3.89 -18.41
N ASN A 43 -2.67 -5.20 -18.37
CA ASN A 43 -3.50 -6.13 -17.59
C ASN A 43 -3.31 -5.90 -16.08
N CYS A 44 -2.05 -5.79 -15.64
CA CYS A 44 -1.71 -5.58 -14.25
C CYS A 44 -2.03 -4.14 -13.81
N GLU A 45 -1.91 -3.14 -14.68
CA GLU A 45 -2.33 -1.76 -14.41
C GLU A 45 -3.84 -1.72 -14.08
N ARG A 46 -4.67 -2.32 -14.94
CA ARG A 46 -6.12 -2.34 -14.76
C ARG A 46 -6.53 -3.12 -13.51
N PHE A 47 -5.90 -4.27 -13.29
CA PHE A 47 -6.12 -5.09 -12.11
C PHE A 47 -5.71 -4.35 -10.83
N GLY A 48 -4.47 -3.85 -10.77
CA GLY A 48 -3.92 -3.14 -9.62
C GLY A 48 -4.74 -1.92 -9.21
N ARG A 49 -5.26 -1.16 -10.19
CA ARG A 49 -6.21 -0.05 -9.92
C ARG A 49 -7.49 -0.54 -9.24
N SER A 50 -8.06 -1.64 -9.71
CA SER A 50 -9.31 -2.21 -9.18
C SER A 50 -9.09 -2.79 -7.79
N PHE A 51 -7.98 -3.51 -7.60
CA PHE A 51 -7.57 -4.08 -6.32
C PHE A 51 -7.29 -3.00 -5.27
N GLY A 52 -6.49 -1.98 -5.61
CA GLY A 52 -6.22 -0.86 -4.72
C GLY A 52 -7.48 -0.10 -4.33
N SER A 53 -8.42 0.12 -5.27
CA SER A 53 -9.71 0.73 -4.96
C SER A 53 -10.53 -0.09 -3.98
N MET A 54 -10.53 -1.42 -4.10
CA MET A 54 -11.23 -2.32 -3.18
C MET A 54 -10.63 -2.25 -1.77
N VAL A 55 -9.30 -2.27 -1.66
CA VAL A 55 -8.57 -2.17 -0.39
C VAL A 55 -8.87 -0.84 0.31
N VAL A 56 -8.88 0.27 -0.43
CA VAL A 56 -9.23 1.59 0.13
C VAL A 56 -10.66 1.62 0.67
N SER A 57 -11.62 1.03 -0.05
CA SER A 57 -13.01 0.94 0.42
C SER A 57 -13.10 0.12 1.72
N LEU A 58 -12.47 -1.05 1.77
CA LEU A 58 -12.44 -1.89 2.97
C LEU A 58 -11.80 -1.17 4.16
N ARG A 59 -10.65 -0.52 3.96
CA ARG A 59 -9.97 0.25 5.01
C ARG A 59 -10.86 1.40 5.52
N ARG A 60 -11.58 2.09 4.64
CA ARG A 60 -12.50 3.17 5.03
C ARG A 60 -13.64 2.66 5.90
N ASP A 61 -14.24 1.54 5.51
CA ASP A 61 -15.34 0.93 6.26
C ASP A 61 -14.86 0.41 7.64
N SER A 62 -13.64 -0.14 7.72
CA SER A 62 -13.03 -0.52 8.99
C SER A 62 -12.71 0.68 9.89
N ILE A 63 -12.16 1.77 9.34
CA ILE A 63 -11.85 3.00 10.10
C ILE A 63 -13.12 3.67 10.62
N ALA A 64 -14.24 3.58 9.88
CA ALA A 64 -15.53 4.08 10.35
C ALA A 64 -16.08 3.30 11.57
N SER A 65 -15.58 2.09 11.83
CA SER A 65 -16.03 1.24 12.94
C SER A 65 -15.32 1.53 14.26
N GLU A 66 -14.12 2.12 14.25
CA GLU A 66 -13.35 2.46 15.45
C GLU A 66 -12.68 3.82 15.26
N SER A 67 -13.42 4.90 15.48
CA SER A 67 -12.82 6.23 15.58
C SER A 67 -11.89 6.28 16.79
N VAL A 68 -10.61 6.64 16.58
CA VAL A 68 -9.68 6.89 17.67
C VAL A 68 -10.17 8.07 18.51
N ASP A 69 -10.14 7.92 19.84
CA ASP A 69 -10.53 8.97 20.78
C ASP A 69 -9.71 10.25 20.53
N SER A 70 -10.41 11.36 20.29
CA SER A 70 -9.83 12.68 20.10
C SER A 70 -8.90 13.12 21.24
N GLU A 71 -9.17 12.71 22.48
CA GLU A 71 -8.33 13.06 23.63
C GLU A 71 -6.97 12.34 23.56
N LEU A 72 -6.96 11.09 23.11
CA LEU A 72 -5.72 10.34 22.89
C LEU A 72 -4.89 10.97 21.75
N VAL A 73 -5.54 11.39 20.66
CA VAL A 73 -4.87 12.06 19.52
C VAL A 73 -4.23 13.37 19.98
N MET A 74 -4.94 14.19 20.75
CA MET A 74 -4.40 15.44 21.28
C MET A 74 -3.19 15.21 22.19
N ARG A 75 -3.24 14.19 23.07
CA ARG A 75 -2.12 13.82 23.94
C ARG A 75 -0.89 13.39 23.13
N LEU A 76 -1.08 12.59 22.08
CA LEU A 76 0.00 12.16 21.19
C LEU A 76 0.64 13.34 20.47
N LEU A 77 -0.17 14.22 19.87
CA LEU A 77 0.34 15.41 19.16
C LEU A 77 1.15 16.32 20.09
N THR A 78 0.69 16.53 21.32
CA THR A 78 1.42 17.30 22.34
C THR A 78 2.77 16.65 22.67
N GLN A 79 2.84 15.33 22.75
CA GLN A 79 4.12 14.63 22.99
C GLN A 79 5.09 14.72 21.81
N ILE A 80 4.59 14.60 20.57
CA ILE A 80 5.42 14.74 19.37
C ILE A 80 6.02 16.14 19.32
N ASP A 81 5.22 17.18 19.53
CA ASP A 81 5.66 18.58 19.50
C ASP A 81 6.80 18.85 20.50
N ARG A 82 6.69 18.32 21.72
CA ARG A 82 7.75 18.40 22.72
C ARG A 82 9.04 17.71 22.25
N LEU A 83 8.93 16.50 21.70
CA LEU A 83 10.10 15.75 21.21
C LEU A 83 10.78 16.41 20.01
N THR A 84 10.02 17.12 19.17
CA THR A 84 10.57 17.84 18.01
C THR A 84 11.10 19.23 18.33
N THR A 85 10.69 19.83 19.46
CA THR A 85 11.16 21.16 19.90
C THR A 85 12.38 21.08 20.84
N GLU A 86 12.58 19.93 21.49
CA GLU A 86 13.74 19.65 22.36
C GLU A 86 14.96 19.06 21.60
N ALA A 87 14.84 18.85 20.28
CA ALA A 87 15.89 18.32 19.39
C ALA A 87 16.46 19.41 18.47
#